data_AF-A0A416JUG0-F1
#
_entry.id   AF-A0A416JUG0-F1
#
_cell.length_a   1.000
_cell.length_b   1.000
_cell.length_c   1.000
_cell.angle_alpha   90.00
_cell.angle_beta   90.00
_cell.angle_gamma   90.00
#
_symmetry.space_group_name_H-M   'P 1'
#
loop_
_entity.id
_entity.type
_entity.pdbx_description
1 polymer ?
#
loop_
_entity_poly.entity_id
_entity_poly.type
_entity_poly.pdbx_seq_one_letter_code
_entity_poly.pdbx_strand_id
1 'polypeptide(L)'
;MSNYSEEINKMSGETLRIIKDLIQKCAKFDQTITAQVVEIVTAQKVRVKYNNSVFTASTTIPCEIGDIVRVTLPCGNWSDLFVVVNKGKRLK
;
A
#
# COMPACT_ATOMS: atom_id res chain seq x y z
N MET A 1 -6.64 29.88 -43.19
CA MET A 1 -7.60 29.24 -42.25
C MET A 1 -6.77 28.63 -41.15
N SER A 2 -6.86 29.20 -39.94
CA SER A 2 -6.06 28.77 -38.79
C SER A 2 -6.35 27.31 -38.48
N ASN A 3 -5.32 26.54 -38.17
CA ASN A 3 -5.43 25.11 -37.93
C ASN A 3 -5.93 24.86 -36.51
N TYR A 4 -7.13 25.37 -36.19
CA TYR A 4 -7.75 25.20 -34.87
C TYR A 4 -7.76 23.72 -34.42
N SER A 5 -7.76 22.76 -35.36
CA SER A 5 -7.65 21.34 -35.05
C SER A 5 -6.29 20.95 -34.43
N GLU A 6 -5.17 21.49 -34.92
CA GLU A 6 -3.84 21.23 -34.35
C GLU A 6 -3.71 21.80 -32.94
N GLU A 7 -4.24 23.00 -32.73
CA GLU A 7 -4.20 23.71 -31.46
C GLU A 7 -5.07 22.98 -30.42
N ILE A 8 -6.26 22.51 -30.82
CA ILE A 8 -7.14 21.67 -29.99
C ILE A 8 -6.48 20.33 -29.66
N ASN A 9 -5.82 19.71 -30.63
CA ASN A 9 -5.13 18.42 -30.42
C ASN A 9 -3.93 18.56 -29.47
N LYS A 10 -3.15 19.64 -29.60
CA LYS A 10 -2.04 19.95 -28.67
C LYS A 10 -2.56 20.16 -27.25
N MET A 11 -3.59 20.98 -27.09
CA MET A 11 -4.20 21.25 -25.78
C MET A 11 -4.78 19.98 -25.13
N SER A 12 -5.47 19.15 -25.93
CA SER A 12 -6.00 17.87 -25.47
C SER A 12 -4.88 16.91 -25.06
N GLY A 13 -3.79 16.86 -25.82
CA GLY A 13 -2.60 16.06 -25.51
C GLY A 13 -1.92 16.47 -24.22
N GLU A 14 -1.73 17.78 -24.00
CA GLU A 14 -1.15 18.29 -22.74
C GLU A 14 -2.06 18.03 -21.55
N THR A 15 -3.38 18.22 -21.70
CA THR A 15 -4.36 17.92 -20.64
C THR A 15 -4.31 16.45 -20.25
N LEU A 16 -4.29 15.54 -21.24
CA LEU A 16 -4.18 14.11 -21.00
C LEU A 16 -2.86 13.75 -20.30
N ARG A 17 -1.74 14.40 -20.68
CA ARG A 17 -0.44 14.22 -20.02
C ARG A 17 -0.52 14.62 -18.56
N ILE A 18 -1.06 15.80 -18.25
CA ILE A 18 -1.19 16.31 -16.87
C ILE A 18 -2.04 15.35 -16.03
N ILE A 19 -3.17 14.89 -16.55
CA ILE A 19 -4.04 13.93 -15.84
C ILE A 19 -3.30 12.63 -15.54
N LYS A 20 -2.57 12.07 -16.52
CA LYS A 20 -1.77 10.85 -16.31
C LYS A 20 -0.70 11.05 -15.24
N ASP A 21 -0.01 12.19 -15.27
CA ASP A 21 1.03 12.53 -14.29
C ASP A 21 0.46 12.65 -12.87
N LEU A 22 -0.71 13.29 -12.74
CA LEU A 22 -1.43 13.41 -11.46
C LEU A 22 -1.88 12.05 -10.93
N ILE A 23 -2.40 11.17 -11.80
CA ILE A 23 -2.77 9.81 -11.40
C ILE A 23 -1.53 9.07 -10.92
N GLN A 24 -0.42 9.08 -11.67
CA GLN A 24 0.78 8.36 -11.27
C GLN A 24 1.40 8.87 -9.97
N LYS A 25 1.37 10.19 -9.74
CA LYS A 25 1.97 10.82 -8.55
C LYS A 25 1.06 10.77 -7.32
N CYS A 26 -0.25 10.90 -7.51
CA CYS A 26 -1.19 11.12 -6.42
C CYS A 26 -2.13 9.95 -6.18
N ALA A 27 -2.31 9.03 -7.14
CA ALA A 27 -3.15 7.86 -6.93
C ALA A 27 -2.48 6.95 -5.90
N LYS A 28 -3.07 6.96 -4.73
CA LYS A 28 -2.75 6.07 -3.63
C LYS A 28 -3.74 4.92 -3.69
N PHE A 29 -3.24 3.73 -3.95
CA PHE A 29 -4.05 2.51 -4.01
C PHE A 29 -3.73 1.63 -2.80
N ASP A 30 -4.70 0.80 -2.45
CA ASP A 30 -4.52 -0.20 -1.42
C ASP A 30 -3.51 -1.23 -1.90
N GLN A 31 -2.45 -1.41 -1.12
CA GLN A 31 -1.41 -2.38 -1.42
C GLN A 31 -1.43 -3.47 -0.37
N THR A 32 -1.20 -4.72 -0.76
CA THR A 32 -0.99 -5.80 0.20
C THR A 32 0.45 -6.26 0.16
N ILE A 33 1.10 -6.29 1.32
CA ILE A 33 2.48 -6.73 1.47
C ILE A 33 2.55 -7.97 2.36
N THR A 34 3.64 -8.72 2.26
CA THR A 34 3.94 -9.83 3.16
C THR A 34 5.00 -9.37 4.16
N ALA A 35 4.70 -9.50 5.45
CA ALA A 35 5.55 -9.05 6.55
C ALA A 35 5.63 -10.12 7.63
N GLN A 36 6.63 -10.03 8.51
CA GLN A 36 6.78 -10.95 9.64
C GLN A 36 6.40 -10.27 10.95
N VAL A 37 5.60 -10.92 11.79
CA VAL A 37 5.29 -10.43 13.14
C VAL A 37 6.54 -10.54 14.01
N VAL A 38 6.95 -9.41 14.61
CA VAL A 38 8.13 -9.34 15.49
C VAL A 38 7.78 -9.07 16.95
N GLU A 39 6.60 -8.52 17.21
CA GLU A 39 6.15 -8.17 18.56
C GLU A 39 4.62 -8.16 18.61
N ILE A 40 4.04 -8.59 19.73
CA ILE A 40 2.61 -8.44 20.02
C ILE A 40 2.49 -7.30 21.02
N VAL A 41 1.89 -6.18 20.60
CA VAL A 41 1.74 -4.98 21.45
C VAL A 41 0.50 -5.12 22.34
N THR A 42 -0.60 -5.58 21.75
CA THR A 42 -1.85 -5.90 22.43
C THR A 42 -2.54 -7.04 21.68
N ALA A 43 -3.66 -7.55 22.20
CA ALA A 43 -4.47 -8.55 21.49
C ALA A 43 -4.95 -8.10 20.09
N GLN A 44 -4.98 -6.78 19.82
CA GLN A 44 -5.48 -6.19 18.57
C GLN A 44 -4.41 -5.42 17.79
N LYS A 45 -3.15 -5.38 18.27
CA LYS A 45 -2.06 -4.64 17.62
C LYS A 45 -0.76 -5.43 17.68
N VAL A 46 -0.10 -5.53 16.53
CA VAL A 46 1.18 -6.22 16.37
C VAL A 46 2.18 -5.31 15.69
N ARG A 47 3.47 -5.54 15.92
CA ARG A 47 4.53 -4.95 15.09
C ARG A 47 4.98 -5.95 14.05
N VAL A 48 5.06 -5.49 12.81
CA VAL A 48 5.46 -6.27 11.65
C VAL A 48 6.73 -5.71 11.03
N LYS A 49 7.65 -6.58 10.64
CA LYS A 49 8.88 -6.24 9.93
C LYS A 49 8.67 -6.42 8.43
N TYR A 50 8.94 -5.36 7.69
CA TYR A 50 8.94 -5.33 6.23
C TYR A 50 10.14 -4.50 5.74
N ASN A 51 10.93 -5.04 4.79
CA ASN A 51 12.13 -4.39 4.25
C ASN A 51 13.04 -3.74 5.33
N ASN A 52 13.32 -4.49 6.39
CA ASN A 52 14.14 -4.08 7.52
C ASN A 52 13.60 -2.93 8.39
N SER A 53 12.40 -2.42 8.10
CA SER A 53 11.67 -1.46 8.91
C SER A 53 10.55 -2.14 9.70
N VAL A 54 10.17 -1.55 10.83
CA VAL A 54 9.13 -2.08 11.72
C VAL A 54 7.94 -1.14 11.72
N PHE A 55 6.75 -1.68 11.49
CA PHE A 55 5.50 -0.94 11.43
C PHE A 55 4.49 -1.51 12.41
N THR A 56 3.57 -0.67 12.89
CA THR A 56 2.46 -1.12 13.73
C THR A 56 1.26 -1.45 12.86
N ALA A 57 0.71 -2.65 13.01
CA ALA A 57 -0.48 -3.09 12.30
C ALA A 57 -1.58 -3.49 13.29
N SER A 58 -2.80 -3.08 12.98
CA SER A 58 -4.01 -3.55 13.65
C SER A 58 -4.33 -4.96 13.18
N THR A 59 -4.85 -5.81 14.07
CA THR A 59 -5.24 -7.18 13.75
C THR A 59 -6.49 -7.58 14.52
N THR A 60 -7.36 -8.35 13.87
CA THR A 60 -8.43 -9.11 14.52
C THR A 60 -8.15 -10.61 14.53
N ILE A 61 -7.05 -11.02 13.88
CA ILE A 61 -6.65 -12.41 13.71
C ILE A 61 -5.56 -12.71 14.76
N PRO A 62 -5.66 -13.82 15.50
CA PRO A 62 -4.59 -14.28 16.38
C PRO A 62 -3.27 -14.40 15.60
N CYS A 63 -2.22 -13.79 16.16
CA CYS A 63 -0.88 -13.75 15.56
C CYS A 63 0.14 -14.10 16.62
N GLU A 64 1.14 -14.88 16.24
CA GLU A 64 2.30 -15.20 17.07
C GLU A 64 3.56 -14.51 16.56
N ILE A 65 4.52 -14.30 17.45
CA ILE A 65 5.85 -13.82 17.06
C ILE A 65 6.48 -14.82 16.11
N GLY A 66 6.96 -14.33 14.96
CA GLY A 66 7.54 -15.11 13.89
C GLY A 66 6.58 -15.46 12.74
N ASP A 67 5.28 -15.24 12.91
CA ASP A 67 4.28 -15.50 11.86
C ASP A 67 4.48 -14.62 10.63
N ILE A 68 4.20 -15.21 9.46
CA ILE A 68 4.19 -14.48 8.20
C ILE A 68 2.75 -14.04 7.92
N VAL A 69 2.53 -12.72 7.87
CA VAL A 69 1.21 -12.12 7.69
C VAL A 69 1.13 -11.35 6.38
N ARG A 70 -0.06 -11.33 5.76
CA ARG A 70 -0.40 -10.35 4.73
C ARG A 70 -1.01 -9.13 5.39
N VAL A 71 -0.44 -7.98 5.11
CA VAL A 71 -0.83 -6.70 5.68
C VAL A 71 -1.27 -5.77 4.55
N THR A 72 -2.42 -5.11 4.71
CA THR A 72 -2.89 -4.09 3.78
C THR A 72 -2.41 -2.71 4.22
N LEU A 73 -1.98 -1.95 3.23
CA LEU A 73 -1.53 -0.58 3.27
C LEU A 73 -2.59 0.27 2.55
N PRO A 74 -3.61 0.77 3.25
CA PRO A 74 -4.69 1.50 2.62
C PRO A 74 -4.14 2.79 2.04
N CYS A 75 -4.35 3.02 0.74
CA CYS A 75 -3.86 4.21 0.06
C CYS A 75 -2.35 4.51 0.35
N GLY A 76 -1.50 3.49 0.44
CA GLY A 76 -0.07 3.69 0.74
C GLY A 76 0.23 4.28 2.14
N ASN A 77 -0.73 4.25 3.08
CA ASN A 77 -0.56 4.80 4.42
C ASN A 77 0.14 3.82 5.36
N TRP A 78 1.41 4.10 5.67
CA TRP A 78 2.25 3.32 6.59
C TRP A 78 1.94 3.54 8.08
N SER A 79 0.99 4.42 8.42
CA SER A 79 0.57 4.62 9.81
C SER A 79 -0.68 3.79 10.17
N ASP A 80 -1.40 3.28 9.18
CA ASP A 80 -2.67 2.59 9.36
C ASP A 80 -2.69 1.24 8.64
N LEU A 81 -1.88 0.31 9.14
CA LEU A 81 -1.78 -1.03 8.57
C LEU A 81 -2.79 -1.98 9.21
N PHE A 82 -3.31 -2.92 8.41
CA PHE A 82 -4.22 -3.97 8.89
C PHE A 82 -3.80 -5.37 8.43
N VAL A 83 -3.78 -6.34 9.35
CA VAL A 83 -3.50 -7.75 9.05
C VAL A 83 -4.74 -8.40 8.42
N VAL A 84 -4.62 -8.84 7.17
CA VAL A 84 -5.72 -9.49 6.43
C VAL A 84 -5.66 -11.00 6.55
N VAL A 85 -4.46 -11.58 6.55
CA VAL A 85 -4.28 -13.03 6.60
C VAL A 85 -3.06 -13.35 7.44
N ASN A 86 -3.20 -14.28 8.39
CA ASN A 86 -2.09 -14.94 9.03
C ASN A 86 -1.80 -16.26 8.30
N LYS A 87 -0.57 -16.43 7.77
CA LYS A 87 -0.12 -17.67 7.11
C LYS A 87 0.59 -18.62 8.07
N GLY A 88 0.71 -18.24 9.34
CA GLY A 88 1.48 -18.95 10.35
C GLY A 88 2.99 -18.85 10.12
N LYS A 89 3.74 -19.67 10.85
CA LYS A 89 5.19 -19.78 10.71
C LYS A 89 5.51 -20.58 9.45
N ARG A 90 6.45 -20.08 8.65
CA ARG A 90 7.14 -20.92 7.66
C ARG A 90 7.89 -21.99 8.45
N LEU A 91 7.36 -23.22 8.47
CA LEU A 91 8.10 -24.40 8.91
C LEU A 91 9.38 -24.45 8.06
N LYS A 92 10.54 -24.46 8.74
CA LYS A 92 11.83 -24.76 8.11
C LYS A 92 11.90 -26.24 7.79
#